data_AF-A0A4U8URX4-F1
#
_entry.id   AF-A0A4U8URX4-F1
#
_cell.length_a   1.000
_cell.length_b   1.000
_cell.length_c   1.000
_cell.angle_alpha   90.00
_cell.angle_beta   90.00
_cell.angle_gamma   90.00
#
_symmetry.space_group_name_H-M   'P 1'
#
loop_
_entity.id
_entity.type
_entity.pdbx_description
1 polymer ?
#
loop_
_entity_poly.entity_id
_entity_poly.type
_entity_poly.pdbx_seq_one_letter_code
_entity_poly.pdbx_strand_id
1 'polypeptide(L)'
;MERIETLAEMWVQKAPTPSLPITAPVSPKWRQRTCLCQAWNIYKRFWILLYNRPSDYLFEALLALILSVIVGFVFYEIPTNQRAGIDDRFGVLFSVLCLVTCPLTALSTQQIFNERRLLYMDGVNRNYGSFLYIIIKFVFDLPFATFASILLSIPVYLIVRLNPTTYDNLAALCLFIVVVTANTLFLRYLSWCPAYFFRERFTVTATQLIVLTLLALSSGFLFHPEDQNSTLKWISTLNPMRISGQILVESTFLSSNPWLERTEMLMGTTRTSANGSATQLQFECLRKQVLAPKIALPIYTVSQCLRTTGEEVYRTSGFNISIMTSSERQMHYSNSAMIWMGWMGATFILLLFCAQRIHKPPPDLLYF
;
A
#
# COMPACT_ATOMS: atom_id res chain seq x y z
N MET A 1 17.21 -4.21 -56.39
CA MET A 1 17.46 -4.81 -55.05
C MET A 1 17.62 -6.31 -55.11
N GLU A 2 16.83 -7.04 -55.93
CA GLU A 2 16.90 -8.50 -56.10
C GLU A 2 18.31 -9.06 -56.40
N ARG A 3 19.15 -8.31 -57.13
CA ARG A 3 20.52 -8.75 -57.43
C ARG A 3 21.44 -8.80 -56.20
N ILE A 4 21.17 -7.97 -55.19
CA ILE A 4 21.94 -7.94 -53.95
C ILE A 4 21.46 -9.08 -53.03
N GLU A 5 20.15 -9.33 -53.00
CA GLU A 5 19.56 -10.45 -52.24
C GLU A 5 20.04 -11.80 -52.77
N THR A 6 20.03 -11.99 -54.10
CA THR A 6 20.55 -13.22 -54.73
C THR A 6 22.05 -13.42 -54.49
N LEU A 7 22.84 -12.35 -54.50
CA LEU A 7 24.27 -12.43 -54.15
C LEU A 7 24.48 -12.75 -52.67
N ALA A 8 23.64 -12.21 -51.77
CA ALA A 8 23.70 -12.49 -50.33
C ALA A 8 23.31 -13.94 -50.03
N GLU A 9 22.27 -14.48 -50.67
CA GLU A 9 21.84 -15.87 -50.54
C GLU A 9 22.91 -16.85 -51.04
N MET A 10 23.53 -16.55 -52.20
CA MET A 10 24.65 -17.36 -52.71
C MET A 10 25.87 -17.30 -51.78
N TRP A 11 26.12 -16.17 -51.13
CA TRP A 11 27.19 -16.04 -50.13
C TRP A 11 26.89 -16.86 -48.88
N VAL A 12 25.64 -16.85 -48.40
CA VAL A 12 25.21 -17.65 -47.25
C VAL A 12 25.27 -19.15 -47.54
N GLN A 13 24.90 -19.58 -48.76
CA GLN A 13 25.01 -20.98 -49.18
C GLN A 13 26.46 -21.44 -49.36
N LYS A 14 27.36 -20.56 -49.82
CA LYS A 14 28.78 -20.88 -50.03
C LYS A 14 29.66 -20.62 -48.82
N ALA A 15 29.15 -19.92 -47.81
CA ALA A 15 29.87 -19.72 -46.57
C ALA A 15 30.13 -21.10 -45.94
N PRO A 16 31.39 -21.50 -45.73
CA PRO A 16 31.67 -22.70 -44.95
C PRO A 16 31.01 -22.55 -43.58
N THR A 17 30.35 -23.60 -43.10
CA THR A 17 29.85 -23.62 -41.71
C THR A 17 31.01 -23.18 -40.81
N PRO A 18 30.84 -22.14 -39.97
CA PRO A 18 31.91 -21.68 -39.11
C PRO A 18 32.34 -22.85 -38.23
N SER A 19 33.42 -23.52 -38.60
CA SER A 19 34.08 -24.51 -37.77
C SER A 19 34.68 -23.72 -36.64
N LEU A 20 33.97 -23.68 -35.52
CA LEU A 20 34.54 -23.22 -34.27
C LEU A 20 35.87 -23.99 -34.11
N PRO A 21 37.02 -23.30 -34.05
CA PRO A 21 38.27 -24.00 -33.82
C PRO A 21 38.10 -24.80 -32.53
N ILE A 22 38.37 -26.11 -32.59
CA ILE A 22 38.27 -27.04 -31.45
C ILE A 22 39.16 -26.57 -30.27
N THR A 23 40.10 -25.65 -30.56
CA THR A 23 41.01 -24.99 -29.62
C THR A 23 40.60 -23.58 -29.23
N ALA A 24 39.42 -23.07 -29.63
CA ALA A 24 38.89 -21.85 -29.04
C ALA A 24 38.85 -22.07 -27.52
N PRO A 25 39.52 -21.22 -26.71
CA PRO A 25 39.44 -21.36 -25.28
C PRO A 25 37.96 -21.30 -24.93
N VAL A 26 37.43 -22.42 -24.44
CA VAL A 26 36.08 -22.48 -23.90
C VAL A 26 36.00 -21.30 -22.95
N SER A 27 35.12 -20.34 -23.25
CA SER A 27 34.93 -19.13 -22.44
C SER A 27 35.04 -19.53 -20.98
N PRO A 28 35.96 -18.94 -20.20
CA PRO A 28 36.36 -19.49 -18.91
C PRO A 28 35.09 -19.76 -18.12
N LYS A 29 34.92 -21.01 -17.67
CA LYS A 29 33.83 -21.42 -16.78
C LYS A 29 33.67 -20.31 -15.75
N TRP A 30 32.59 -19.53 -15.87
CA TRP A 30 32.35 -18.36 -15.04
C TRP A 30 32.48 -18.81 -13.59
N ARG A 31 33.59 -18.45 -12.95
CA ARG A 31 33.82 -18.74 -11.54
C ARG A 31 32.68 -18.07 -10.81
N GLN A 32 31.84 -18.87 -10.13
CA GLN A 32 30.71 -18.32 -9.37
C GLN A 32 31.26 -17.28 -8.40
N ARG A 33 30.95 -16.00 -8.66
CA ARG A 33 31.35 -14.90 -7.78
C ARG A 33 30.73 -15.12 -6.41
N THR A 34 31.40 -14.70 -5.35
CA THR A 34 30.86 -14.70 -3.99
C THR A 34 29.50 -13.99 -3.94
N CYS A 35 28.61 -14.47 -3.08
CA CYS A 35 27.23 -13.98 -2.92
C CYS A 35 27.17 -12.45 -2.77
N LEU A 36 28.06 -11.87 -1.95
CA LEU A 36 28.15 -10.42 -1.73
C LEU A 36 28.53 -9.63 -2.98
N CYS A 37 29.45 -10.15 -3.80
CA CYS A 37 29.80 -9.49 -5.06
C CYS A 37 28.64 -9.54 -6.06
N GLN A 38 27.88 -10.64 -6.11
CA GLN A 38 26.66 -10.70 -6.91
C GLN A 38 25.65 -9.66 -6.42
N ALA A 39 25.47 -9.56 -5.10
CA ALA A 39 24.54 -8.60 -4.52
C ALA A 39 24.89 -7.15 -4.82
N TRP A 40 26.17 -6.79 -4.65
CA TRP A 40 26.65 -5.46 -4.98
C TRP A 40 26.47 -5.11 -6.46
N ASN A 41 26.71 -6.05 -7.37
CA ASN A 41 26.53 -5.81 -8.81
C ASN A 41 25.06 -5.56 -9.17
N ILE A 42 24.13 -6.30 -8.57
CA ILE A 42 22.68 -6.08 -8.79
C ILE A 42 22.26 -4.73 -8.19
N TYR A 43 22.72 -4.40 -6.99
CA TYR A 43 22.43 -3.12 -6.35
C TYR A 43 22.94 -1.94 -7.18
N LYS A 44 24.21 -2.00 -7.63
CA LYS A 44 24.80 -0.99 -8.53
C LYS A 44 24.00 -0.84 -9.81
N ARG A 45 23.50 -1.95 -10.36
CA ARG A 45 22.65 -1.92 -11.56
C ARG A 45 21.32 -1.20 -11.31
N PHE A 46 20.64 -1.44 -10.20
CA PHE A 46 19.42 -0.71 -9.87
C PHE A 46 19.66 0.79 -9.74
N TRP A 47 20.80 1.20 -9.20
CA TRP A 47 21.22 2.60 -9.21
C TRP A 47 21.43 3.16 -10.61
N ILE A 48 22.06 2.42 -11.52
CA ILE A 48 22.21 2.83 -12.92
C ILE A 48 20.84 2.94 -13.61
N LEU A 49 19.93 2.00 -13.34
CA LEU A 49 18.57 2.04 -13.87
C LEU A 49 17.81 3.27 -13.37
N LEU A 50 17.92 3.60 -12.08
CA LEU A 50 17.35 4.80 -11.49
C LEU A 50 17.94 6.07 -12.11
N TYR A 51 19.25 6.12 -12.31
CA TYR A 51 19.91 7.28 -12.93
C TYR A 51 19.48 7.48 -14.38
N ASN A 52 19.29 6.40 -15.13
CA ASN A 52 18.84 6.46 -16.52
C ASN A 52 17.34 6.75 -16.66
N ARG A 53 16.52 6.33 -15.69
CA ARG A 53 15.06 6.51 -15.69
C ARG A 53 14.55 7.02 -14.33
N PRO A 54 14.92 8.24 -13.93
CA PRO A 54 14.45 8.81 -12.67
C PRO A 54 12.95 9.14 -12.71
N SER A 55 12.39 9.31 -13.92
CA SER A 55 10.99 9.65 -14.16
C SER A 55 10.02 8.68 -13.48
N ASP A 56 10.34 7.38 -13.45
CA ASP A 56 9.40 6.36 -12.99
C ASP A 56 9.15 6.47 -11.48
N TYR A 57 10.20 6.71 -10.70
CA TYR A 57 10.12 6.89 -9.24
C TYR A 57 9.64 8.30 -8.87
N LEU A 58 10.04 9.33 -9.63
CA LEU A 58 9.56 10.69 -9.42
C LEU A 58 8.06 10.81 -9.72
N PHE A 59 7.57 10.15 -10.77
CA PHE A 59 6.15 10.14 -11.12
C PHE A 59 5.32 9.45 -10.04
N GLU A 60 5.83 8.36 -9.45
CA GLU A 60 5.17 7.69 -8.33
C GLU A 60 5.03 8.62 -7.11
N ALA A 61 6.11 9.29 -6.71
CA ALA A 61 6.09 10.24 -5.60
C ALA A 61 5.19 11.46 -5.88
N LEU A 62 5.23 11.98 -7.11
CA LEU A 62 4.38 13.09 -7.55
C LEU A 62 2.90 12.69 -7.56
N LEU A 63 2.57 11.50 -8.06
CA LEU A 63 1.21 11.00 -8.05
C LEU A 63 0.71 10.81 -6.61
N ALA A 64 1.54 10.28 -5.70
CA ALA A 64 1.19 10.13 -4.30
C ALA A 64 0.84 11.49 -3.67
N LEU A 65 1.66 12.52 -3.93
CA LEU A 65 1.42 13.88 -3.47
C LEU A 65 0.11 14.44 -4.04
N ILE A 66 -0.09 14.37 -5.36
CA ILE A 66 -1.30 14.90 -6.00
C ILE A 66 -2.56 14.22 -5.45
N LEU A 67 -2.58 12.89 -5.36
CA LEU A 67 -3.73 12.14 -4.84
C LEU A 67 -3.99 12.45 -3.37
N SER A 68 -2.93 12.62 -2.57
CA SER A 68 -3.05 13.03 -1.17
C SER A 68 -3.73 14.40 -1.03
N VAL A 69 -3.35 15.35 -1.87
CA VAL A 69 -3.90 16.70 -1.85
C VAL A 69 -5.35 16.70 -2.32
N ILE A 70 -5.67 15.94 -3.37
CA ILE A 70 -7.04 15.79 -3.86
C ILE A 70 -7.94 15.20 -2.76
N VAL A 71 -7.54 14.10 -2.14
CA VAL A 71 -8.32 13.49 -1.05
C VAL A 71 -8.43 14.44 0.15
N GLY A 72 -7.33 15.13 0.48
CA GLY A 72 -7.34 16.17 1.51
C GLY A 72 -8.37 17.26 1.24
N PHE A 73 -8.45 17.76 0.00
CA PHE A 73 -9.43 18.78 -0.39
C PHE A 73 -10.86 18.27 -0.44
N VAL A 74 -11.08 17.02 -0.87
CA VAL A 74 -12.43 16.42 -0.86
C VAL A 74 -12.99 16.37 0.56
N PHE A 75 -12.13 16.03 1.53
CA PHE A 75 -12.49 15.96 2.95
C PHE A 75 -11.89 17.12 3.74
N TYR A 76 -11.93 18.32 3.16
CA TYR A 76 -11.37 19.51 3.78
C TYR A 76 -12.08 19.81 5.10
N GLU A 77 -11.29 19.87 6.19
CA GLU A 77 -11.72 20.24 7.54
C GLU A 77 -13.04 19.59 7.98
N ILE A 78 -12.95 18.34 8.45
CA ILE A 78 -14.14 17.59 8.87
C ILE A 78 -14.78 18.23 10.11
N PRO A 79 -16.05 18.67 10.04
CA PRO A 79 -16.72 19.30 11.18
C PRO A 79 -16.96 18.28 12.31
N THR A 80 -16.65 18.67 13.54
CA THR A 80 -16.99 17.88 14.75
C THR A 80 -18.44 18.01 15.14
N ASN A 81 -19.13 19.08 14.73
CA ASN A 81 -20.46 19.42 15.22
C ASN A 81 -21.59 18.78 14.40
N GLN A 82 -21.27 17.79 13.56
CA GLN A 82 -22.21 17.13 12.68
C GLN A 82 -21.98 15.62 12.71
N ARG A 83 -23.07 14.85 12.80
CA ARG A 83 -23.03 13.38 12.67
C ARG A 83 -22.44 12.93 11.33
N ALA A 84 -22.64 13.69 10.26
CA ALA A 84 -22.04 13.43 8.95
C ALA A 84 -20.51 13.37 8.99
N GLY A 85 -19.88 14.12 9.91
CA GLY A 85 -18.42 14.10 10.07
C GLY A 85 -17.85 12.76 10.58
N ILE A 86 -18.70 11.87 11.12
CA ILE A 86 -18.29 10.50 11.45
C ILE A 86 -18.05 9.71 10.17
N ASP A 87 -19.02 9.74 9.26
CA ASP A 87 -18.97 9.01 7.98
C ASP A 87 -17.83 9.55 7.10
N ASP A 88 -17.60 10.87 7.11
CA ASP A 88 -16.48 11.50 6.41
C ASP A 88 -15.12 11.00 6.92
N ARG A 89 -14.96 10.78 8.23
CA ARG A 89 -13.71 10.24 8.81
C ARG A 89 -13.46 8.80 8.36
N PHE A 90 -14.48 7.95 8.36
CA PHE A 90 -14.37 6.60 7.80
C PHE A 90 -14.06 6.63 6.30
N GLY A 91 -14.69 7.56 5.57
CA GLY A 91 -14.45 7.82 4.16
C GLY A 91 -12.98 8.18 3.85
N VAL A 92 -12.38 9.08 4.64
CA VAL A 92 -10.96 9.43 4.51
C VAL A 92 -10.06 8.22 4.76
N LEU A 93 -10.29 7.50 5.86
CA LEU A 93 -9.47 6.33 6.22
C LEU A 93 -9.52 5.26 5.12
N PHE A 94 -10.72 4.95 4.60
CA PHE A 94 -10.88 4.02 3.49
C PHE A 94 -10.23 4.54 2.21
N SER A 95 -10.36 5.83 1.91
CA SER A 95 -9.77 6.45 0.72
C SER A 95 -8.24 6.37 0.72
N VAL A 96 -7.61 6.64 1.86
CA VAL A 96 -6.14 6.54 2.01
C VAL A 96 -5.66 5.10 1.96
N LEU A 97 -6.35 4.18 2.65
CA LEU A 97 -5.92 2.77 2.72
C LEU A 97 -6.16 1.99 1.41
N CYS A 98 -7.15 2.37 0.61
CA CYS A 98 -7.55 1.61 -0.58
C CYS A 98 -7.52 2.44 -1.86
N LEU A 99 -8.28 3.53 -1.92
CA LEU A 99 -8.56 4.23 -3.18
C LEU A 99 -7.31 4.86 -3.76
N VAL A 100 -6.52 5.55 -2.92
CA VAL A 100 -5.26 6.18 -3.36
C VAL A 100 -4.13 5.16 -3.50
N THR A 101 -4.13 4.11 -2.68
CA THR A 101 -3.14 3.03 -2.79
C THR A 101 -3.30 2.21 -4.09
N CYS A 102 -4.52 2.10 -4.64
CA CYS A 102 -4.79 1.38 -5.88
C CYS A 102 -3.94 1.86 -7.09
N PRO A 103 -3.99 3.14 -7.50
CA PRO A 103 -3.18 3.62 -8.62
C PRO A 103 -1.67 3.57 -8.33
N LEU A 104 -1.23 3.81 -7.08
CA LEU A 104 0.18 3.72 -6.70
C LEU A 104 0.74 2.30 -6.87
N THR A 105 -0.01 1.31 -6.40
CA THR A 105 0.38 -0.10 -6.56
C THR A 105 0.32 -0.54 -8.02
N ALA A 106 -0.61 0.00 -8.82
CA ALA A 106 -0.69 -0.26 -10.26
C ALA A 106 0.54 0.27 -11.01
N LEU A 107 1.02 1.47 -10.69
CA LEU A 107 2.27 2.00 -11.26
C LEU A 107 3.48 1.11 -10.95
N SER A 108 3.62 0.69 -9.69
CA SER A 108 4.72 -0.18 -9.28
C SER A 108 4.72 -1.53 -10.02
N THR A 109 3.52 -2.04 -10.31
CA THR A 109 3.32 -3.29 -11.04
C THR A 109 3.73 -3.14 -12.51
N GLN A 110 3.47 -1.98 -13.13
CA GLN A 110 3.94 -1.67 -14.48
C GLN A 110 5.46 -1.54 -14.56
N GLN A 111 6.10 -0.94 -13.55
CA GLN A 111 7.57 -0.86 -13.48
C GLN A 111 8.19 -2.26 -13.49
N ILE A 112 7.68 -3.18 -12.67
CA ILE A 112 8.17 -4.57 -12.64
C ILE A 112 7.92 -5.30 -13.94
N PHE A 113 6.77 -5.08 -14.57
CA PHE A 113 6.48 -5.68 -15.86
C PHE A 113 7.54 -5.27 -16.90
N ASN A 114 7.98 -4.02 -16.88
CA ASN A 114 9.05 -3.52 -17.76
C ASN A 114 10.43 -4.10 -17.40
N GLU A 115 10.73 -4.26 -16.10
CA GLU A 115 11.98 -4.85 -15.61
C GLU A 115 12.06 -6.37 -15.84
N ARG A 116 10.93 -7.06 -16.05
CA ARG A 116 10.88 -8.54 -16.22
C ARG A 116 11.77 -9.07 -17.34
N ARG A 117 11.91 -8.32 -18.45
CA ARG A 117 12.78 -8.72 -19.58
C ARG A 117 14.23 -8.89 -19.12
N LEU A 118 14.70 -7.95 -18.31
CA LEU A 118 16.05 -7.94 -17.77
C LEU A 118 16.28 -9.17 -16.88
N LEU A 119 15.33 -9.44 -15.98
CA LEU A 119 15.34 -10.60 -15.09
C LEU A 119 15.37 -11.93 -15.85
N TYR A 120 14.59 -12.04 -16.92
CA TYR A 120 14.56 -13.25 -17.76
C TYR A 120 15.92 -13.52 -18.43
N MET A 121 16.55 -12.48 -19.00
CA MET A 121 17.86 -12.63 -19.64
C MET A 121 18.93 -13.05 -18.63
N ASP A 122 18.87 -12.54 -17.41
CA ASP A 122 19.80 -12.94 -16.35
C ASP A 122 19.56 -14.36 -15.84
N GLY A 123 18.31 -14.82 -15.83
CA GLY A 123 17.96 -16.21 -15.53
C GLY A 123 18.53 -17.19 -16.56
N VAL A 124 18.45 -16.84 -17.86
CA VAL A 124 19.05 -17.64 -18.95
C VAL A 124 20.57 -17.67 -18.83
N ASN A 125 21.19 -16.52 -18.54
CA ASN A 125 22.64 -16.40 -18.41
C ASN A 125 23.18 -16.94 -17.07
N ARG A 126 22.29 -17.32 -16.12
CA ARG A 126 22.63 -17.78 -14.75
C ARG A 126 23.58 -16.81 -14.02
N ASN A 127 23.38 -15.51 -14.22
CA ASN A 127 24.23 -14.47 -13.63
C ASN A 127 24.11 -14.38 -12.09
N TYR A 128 22.91 -14.63 -11.56
CA TYR A 128 22.59 -14.58 -10.13
C TYR A 128 21.33 -15.42 -9.82
N GLY A 129 21.14 -15.80 -8.55
CA GLY A 129 19.95 -16.54 -8.10
C GLY A 129 18.72 -15.64 -7.90
N SER A 130 17.52 -16.16 -8.17
CA SER A 130 16.25 -15.40 -8.04
C SER A 130 16.02 -14.86 -6.63
N PHE A 131 16.43 -15.61 -5.59
CA PHE A 131 16.31 -15.19 -4.20
C PHE A 131 17.10 -13.91 -3.90
N LEU A 132 18.35 -13.87 -4.34
CA LEU A 132 19.25 -12.74 -4.12
C LEU A 132 18.76 -11.50 -4.88
N TYR A 133 18.23 -11.67 -6.09
CA TYR A 133 17.60 -10.59 -6.85
C TYR A 133 16.41 -9.97 -6.10
N ILE A 134 15.47 -10.79 -5.62
CA ILE A 134 14.26 -10.30 -4.94
C ILE A 134 14.62 -9.56 -3.65
N ILE A 135 15.57 -10.05 -2.86
CA ILE A 135 16.03 -9.34 -1.65
C ILE A 135 16.59 -7.96 -2.00
N ILE A 136 17.44 -7.87 -3.01
CA ILE A 136 18.09 -6.60 -3.35
C ILE A 136 17.08 -5.63 -3.96
N LYS A 137 16.15 -6.13 -4.79
CA LYS A 137 15.04 -5.31 -5.31
C LYS A 137 14.16 -4.80 -4.18
N PHE A 138 13.84 -5.64 -3.18
CA PHE A 138 13.09 -5.23 -2.00
C PHE A 138 13.81 -4.13 -1.22
N VAL A 139 15.10 -4.34 -0.90
CA VAL A 139 15.93 -3.36 -0.16
C VAL A 139 16.07 -2.05 -0.93
N PHE A 140 16.22 -2.11 -2.26
CA PHE A 140 16.32 -0.93 -3.10
C PHE A 140 14.99 -0.16 -3.20
N ASP A 141 13.87 -0.86 -3.29
CA ASP A 141 12.53 -0.26 -3.47
C ASP A 141 11.96 0.32 -2.17
N LEU A 142 12.28 -0.29 -1.02
CA LEU A 142 11.79 0.11 0.31
C LEU A 142 11.89 1.63 0.59
N PRO A 143 13.06 2.29 0.46
CA PRO A 143 13.17 3.73 0.74
C PRO A 143 12.27 4.59 -0.18
N PHE A 144 12.16 4.27 -1.46
CA PHE A 144 11.33 5.03 -2.40
C PHE A 144 9.84 4.85 -2.11
N ALA A 145 9.41 3.62 -1.83
CA ALA A 145 8.02 3.33 -1.47
C ALA A 145 7.64 3.98 -0.13
N THR A 146 8.55 3.99 0.86
CA THR A 146 8.31 4.71 2.12
C THR A 146 8.22 6.22 1.91
N PHE A 147 9.07 6.80 1.07
CA PHE A 147 9.03 8.22 0.75
C PHE A 147 7.72 8.62 0.07
N ALA A 148 7.26 7.86 -0.92
CA ALA A 148 5.96 8.07 -1.55
C ALA A 148 4.79 7.94 -0.56
N SER A 149 4.86 6.98 0.36
CA SER A 149 3.84 6.78 1.41
C SER A 149 3.81 7.92 2.44
N ILE A 150 4.95 8.50 2.76
CA ILE A 150 5.05 9.69 3.62
C ILE A 150 4.43 10.90 2.92
N LEU A 151 4.76 11.11 1.64
CA LEU A 151 4.13 12.15 0.81
C LEU A 151 2.62 11.97 0.65
N LEU A 152 2.13 10.72 0.69
CA LEU A 152 0.70 10.44 0.74
C LEU A 152 0.08 10.80 2.10
N SER A 153 0.77 10.50 3.19
CA SER A 153 0.19 10.55 4.53
C SER A 153 0.17 11.97 5.11
N ILE A 154 1.24 12.74 4.94
CA ILE A 154 1.40 14.06 5.57
C ILE A 154 0.32 15.06 5.09
N PRO A 155 0.12 15.29 3.78
CA PRO A 155 -0.84 16.30 3.32
C PRO A 155 -2.27 15.94 3.68
N VAL A 156 -2.67 14.66 3.56
CA VAL A 156 -4.02 14.23 3.95
C VAL A 156 -4.26 14.49 5.43
N TYR A 157 -3.34 14.09 6.31
CA TYR A 157 -3.51 14.27 7.75
C TYR A 157 -3.68 15.76 8.12
N LEU A 158 -2.86 16.64 7.51
CA LEU A 158 -2.88 18.08 7.79
C LEU A 158 -4.11 18.79 7.22
N ILE A 159 -4.50 18.51 5.97
CA ILE A 159 -5.62 19.20 5.31
C ILE A 159 -6.97 18.76 5.91
N VAL A 160 -7.13 17.46 6.20
CA VAL A 160 -8.38 16.90 6.74
C VAL A 160 -8.61 17.30 8.20
N ARG A 161 -7.52 17.59 8.95
CA ARG A 161 -7.54 17.77 10.41
C ARG A 161 -8.16 16.56 11.11
N LEU A 162 -7.65 15.36 10.77
CA LEU A 162 -8.25 14.09 11.17
C LEU A 162 -8.43 13.97 12.69
N ASN A 163 -7.55 14.57 13.50
CA ASN A 163 -7.73 14.64 14.94
C ASN A 163 -7.72 16.10 15.46
N PRO A 164 -8.89 16.72 15.67
CA PRO A 164 -9.00 18.15 15.98
C PRO A 164 -8.60 18.49 17.43
N THR A 165 -8.60 17.51 18.34
CA THR A 165 -8.22 17.72 19.75
C THR A 165 -6.71 17.71 19.96
N THR A 166 -5.99 17.14 18.98
CA THR A 166 -4.57 16.80 19.06
C THR A 166 -3.89 17.10 17.73
N TYR A 167 -4.22 18.25 17.16
CA TYR A 167 -3.61 18.77 15.93
C TYR A 167 -2.08 18.86 16.06
N ASP A 168 -1.57 19.16 17.26
CA ASP A 168 -0.14 19.26 17.56
C ASP A 168 0.51 17.93 17.98
N ASN A 169 -0.25 16.83 18.05
CA ASN A 169 0.31 15.55 18.48
C ASN A 169 1.06 14.88 17.33
N LEU A 170 2.37 15.11 17.30
CA LEU A 170 3.31 14.40 16.42
C LEU A 170 3.16 12.87 16.53
N ALA A 171 2.84 12.33 17.72
CA ALA A 171 2.61 10.91 17.95
C ALA A 171 1.46 10.31 17.14
N ALA A 172 0.36 11.05 16.98
CA ALA A 172 -0.77 10.61 16.17
C ALA A 172 -0.44 10.65 14.68
N LEU A 173 0.27 11.70 14.23
CA LEU A 173 0.77 11.80 12.85
C LEU A 173 1.76 10.68 12.53
N CYS A 174 2.71 10.39 13.42
CA CYS A 174 3.69 9.33 13.24
C CYS A 174 3.02 7.96 13.15
N LEU A 175 2.07 7.67 14.05
CA LEU A 175 1.28 6.44 14.00
C LEU A 175 0.51 6.32 12.69
N PHE A 176 -0.13 7.41 12.24
CA PHE A 176 -0.83 7.45 10.96
C PHE A 176 0.11 7.14 9.79
N ILE A 177 1.28 7.79 9.72
CA ILE A 177 2.30 7.55 8.69
C ILE A 177 2.77 6.10 8.71
N VAL A 178 3.08 5.54 9.88
CA VAL A 178 3.59 4.17 10.01
C VAL A 178 2.55 3.15 9.54
N VAL A 179 1.28 3.29 9.96
CA VAL A 179 0.23 2.35 9.58
C VAL A 179 -0.12 2.45 8.09
N VAL A 180 -0.20 3.66 7.53
CA VAL A 180 -0.46 3.87 6.10
C VAL A 180 0.71 3.35 5.25
N THR A 181 1.96 3.62 5.67
CA THR A 181 3.16 3.13 4.98
C THR A 181 3.22 1.60 5.01
N ALA A 182 2.96 0.99 6.17
CA ALA A 182 2.89 -0.45 6.33
C ALA A 182 1.86 -1.05 5.34
N ASN A 183 0.61 -0.56 5.35
CA ASN A 183 -0.44 -1.03 4.45
C ASN A 183 -0.08 -0.86 2.97
N THR A 184 0.50 0.29 2.60
CA THR A 184 0.90 0.59 1.21
C THR A 184 2.01 -0.36 0.74
N LEU A 185 3.00 -0.65 1.58
CA LEU A 185 4.05 -1.62 1.29
C LEU A 185 3.48 -3.04 1.12
N PHE A 186 2.58 -3.46 2.01
CA PHE A 186 1.92 -4.76 1.90
C PHE A 186 1.19 -4.91 0.56
N LEU A 187 0.35 -3.95 0.21
CA LEU A 187 -0.41 -3.96 -1.04
C LEU A 187 0.50 -3.88 -2.28
N ARG A 188 1.61 -3.13 -2.20
CA ARG A 188 2.63 -3.06 -3.25
C ARG A 188 3.23 -4.43 -3.53
N TYR A 189 3.78 -5.10 -2.51
CA TYR A 189 4.41 -6.41 -2.68
C TYR A 189 3.42 -7.51 -3.06
N LEU A 190 2.17 -7.42 -2.59
CA LEU A 190 1.11 -8.32 -3.05
C LEU A 190 0.82 -8.13 -4.55
N SER A 191 0.80 -6.88 -5.03
CA SER A 191 0.56 -6.54 -6.44
C SER A 191 1.68 -7.01 -7.38
N TRP A 192 2.89 -7.19 -6.86
CA TRP A 192 4.01 -7.72 -7.62
C TRP A 192 3.86 -9.22 -7.96
N CYS A 193 3.09 -9.98 -7.17
CA CYS A 193 2.90 -11.42 -7.39
C CYS A 193 2.25 -11.72 -8.76
N PRO A 194 1.10 -11.09 -9.12
CA PRO A 194 0.54 -11.18 -10.46
C PRO A 194 1.52 -10.77 -11.58
N ALA A 195 2.36 -9.74 -11.37
CA ALA A 195 3.28 -9.24 -12.39
C ALA A 195 4.34 -10.28 -12.81
N TYR A 196 4.80 -11.10 -11.87
CA TYR A 196 5.73 -12.19 -12.15
C TYR A 196 5.03 -13.43 -12.71
N PHE A 197 3.79 -13.69 -12.30
CA PHE A 197 3.05 -14.89 -12.68
C PHE A 197 2.40 -14.79 -14.06
N PHE A 198 1.74 -13.67 -14.40
CA PHE A 198 1.01 -13.54 -15.66
C PHE A 198 1.85 -12.94 -16.78
N ARG A 199 1.58 -13.37 -18.01
CA ARG A 199 2.30 -12.89 -19.20
C ARG A 199 1.77 -11.54 -19.70
N GLU A 200 0.44 -11.35 -19.69
CA GLU A 200 -0.22 -10.19 -20.29
C GLU A 200 -0.45 -9.06 -19.30
N ARG A 201 -0.20 -7.82 -19.72
CA ARG A 201 -0.36 -6.61 -18.88
C ARG A 201 -1.79 -6.45 -18.38
N PHE A 202 -2.76 -6.70 -19.25
CA PHE A 202 -4.18 -6.55 -18.92
C PHE A 202 -4.59 -7.53 -17.80
N THR A 203 -4.21 -8.80 -17.91
CA THR A 203 -4.50 -9.82 -16.88
C THR A 203 -3.85 -9.49 -15.54
N VAL A 204 -2.61 -8.97 -15.55
CA VAL A 204 -1.91 -8.53 -14.33
C VAL A 204 -2.72 -7.45 -13.61
N THR A 205 -3.05 -6.36 -14.31
CA THR A 205 -3.78 -5.22 -13.72
C THR A 205 -5.20 -5.62 -13.29
N ALA A 206 -5.90 -6.44 -14.08
CA ALA A 206 -7.23 -6.95 -13.73
C ALA A 206 -7.18 -7.83 -12.47
N THR A 207 -6.21 -8.73 -12.38
CA THR A 207 -6.04 -9.60 -11.19
C THR A 207 -5.70 -8.76 -9.95
N GLN A 208 -4.81 -7.78 -10.09
CA GLN A 208 -4.48 -6.86 -9.01
C GLN A 208 -5.73 -6.13 -8.51
N LEU A 209 -6.55 -5.60 -9.41
CA LEU A 209 -7.78 -4.89 -9.05
C LEU A 209 -8.77 -5.82 -8.35
N ILE A 210 -8.95 -7.05 -8.84
CA ILE A 210 -9.82 -8.05 -8.20
C ILE A 210 -9.33 -8.39 -6.79
N VAL A 211 -8.03 -8.63 -6.61
CA VAL A 211 -7.46 -8.93 -5.29
C VAL A 211 -7.66 -7.75 -4.34
N LEU A 212 -7.40 -6.52 -4.80
CA LEU A 212 -7.58 -5.32 -3.98
C LEU A 212 -9.05 -5.08 -3.62
N THR A 213 -9.99 -5.28 -4.55
CA THR A 213 -11.42 -5.12 -4.24
C THR A 213 -11.92 -6.17 -3.26
N LEU A 214 -11.44 -7.41 -3.33
CA LEU A 214 -11.76 -8.45 -2.34
C LEU A 214 -11.22 -8.10 -0.94
N LEU A 215 -10.00 -7.57 -0.85
CA LEU A 215 -9.44 -7.07 0.40
C LEU A 215 -10.22 -5.85 0.93
N ALA A 216 -10.63 -4.94 0.05
CA ALA A 216 -11.44 -3.78 0.43
C ALA A 216 -12.83 -4.21 0.94
N LEU A 217 -13.47 -5.16 0.28
CA LEU A 217 -14.80 -5.66 0.65
C LEU A 217 -14.81 -6.35 2.01
N SER A 218 -13.75 -7.12 2.29
CA SER A 218 -13.59 -7.83 3.56
C SER A 218 -13.01 -6.95 4.66
N SER A 219 -12.64 -5.70 4.40
CA SER A 219 -12.02 -4.82 5.40
C SER A 219 -12.98 -4.38 6.51
N GLY A 220 -14.30 -4.37 6.25
CA GLY A 220 -15.31 -3.86 7.18
C GLY A 220 -15.58 -2.36 7.09
N PHE A 221 -14.95 -1.64 6.15
CA PHE A 221 -15.28 -0.23 5.87
C PHE A 221 -16.50 -0.07 4.95
N LEU A 222 -16.65 -0.95 3.95
CA LEU A 222 -17.77 -0.90 2.99
C LEU A 222 -19.04 -1.57 3.53
N PHE A 223 -18.86 -2.66 4.27
CA PHE A 223 -19.95 -3.38 4.93
C PHE A 223 -19.73 -3.36 6.42
N HIS A 224 -20.81 -3.11 7.16
CA HIS A 224 -20.76 -3.14 8.60
C HIS A 224 -20.30 -4.53 9.08
N PRO A 225 -19.30 -4.63 9.99
CA PRO A 225 -18.73 -5.91 10.40
C PRO A 225 -19.71 -6.90 11.05
N GLU A 226 -20.83 -6.42 11.61
CA GLU A 226 -21.82 -7.27 12.27
C GLU A 226 -22.79 -7.92 11.30
N ASP A 227 -23.08 -7.28 10.15
CA ASP A 227 -23.99 -7.80 9.12
C ASP A 227 -23.32 -8.85 8.22
N GLN A 228 -22.03 -9.11 8.45
CA GLN A 228 -21.21 -9.99 7.65
C GLN A 228 -21.48 -11.47 8.00
N ASN A 229 -21.59 -12.33 6.98
CA ASN A 229 -21.76 -13.77 7.21
C ASN A 229 -20.55 -14.37 7.95
N SER A 230 -20.73 -15.52 8.61
CA SER A 230 -19.69 -16.11 9.48
C SER A 230 -18.37 -16.39 8.75
N THR A 231 -18.41 -16.79 7.48
CA THR A 231 -17.21 -17.08 6.68
C THR A 231 -16.43 -15.80 6.35
N LEU A 232 -17.14 -14.76 5.91
CA LEU A 232 -16.56 -13.45 5.63
C LEU A 232 -16.06 -12.79 6.91
N LYS A 233 -16.67 -13.03 8.07
CA LYS A 233 -16.18 -12.57 9.37
C LYS A 233 -14.82 -13.19 9.73
N TRP A 234 -14.64 -14.48 9.44
CA TRP A 234 -13.34 -15.14 9.62
C TRP A 234 -12.28 -14.56 8.66
N ILE A 235 -12.63 -14.39 7.38
CA ILE A 235 -11.73 -13.78 6.38
C ILE A 235 -11.39 -12.33 6.77
N SER A 236 -12.36 -11.57 7.26
CA SER A 236 -12.15 -10.18 7.66
C SER A 236 -11.22 -10.08 8.87
N THR A 237 -11.33 -10.98 9.86
CA THR A 237 -10.41 -11.00 11.01
C THR A 237 -8.94 -11.21 10.63
N LEU A 238 -8.67 -11.94 9.54
CA LEU A 238 -7.32 -12.17 9.03
C LEU A 238 -6.85 -11.08 8.06
N ASN A 239 -7.75 -10.23 7.56
CA ASN A 239 -7.42 -9.25 6.53
C ASN A 239 -6.49 -8.14 7.08
N PRO A 240 -5.28 -7.95 6.52
CA PRO A 240 -4.34 -6.94 6.99
C PRO A 240 -4.89 -5.51 6.83
N MET A 241 -5.74 -5.26 5.83
CA MET A 241 -6.38 -3.96 5.63
C MET A 241 -7.40 -3.65 6.73
N ARG A 242 -8.14 -4.66 7.23
CA ARG A 242 -9.02 -4.50 8.41
C ARG A 242 -8.20 -4.12 9.63
N ILE A 243 -7.08 -4.81 9.86
CA ILE A 243 -6.19 -4.57 11.01
C ILE A 243 -5.64 -3.15 10.97
N SER A 244 -5.09 -2.72 9.83
CA SER A 244 -4.61 -1.34 9.63
C SER A 244 -5.73 -0.32 9.85
N GLY A 245 -6.91 -0.58 9.28
CA GLY A 245 -8.09 0.26 9.46
C GLY A 245 -8.53 0.42 10.90
N GLN A 246 -8.61 -0.68 11.63
CA GLN A 246 -9.00 -0.70 13.04
C GLN A 246 -8.06 0.15 13.90
N ILE A 247 -6.74 0.04 13.71
CA ILE A 247 -5.76 0.86 14.43
C ILE A 247 -5.97 2.35 14.14
N LEU A 248 -6.23 2.72 12.87
CA LEU A 248 -6.46 4.11 12.51
C LEU A 248 -7.78 4.66 13.07
N VAL A 249 -8.87 3.87 12.99
CA VAL A 249 -10.17 4.23 13.57
C VAL A 249 -10.02 4.45 15.08
N GLU A 250 -9.33 3.56 15.79
CA GLU A 250 -9.04 3.73 17.22
C GLU A 250 -8.26 5.00 17.50
N SER A 251 -7.21 5.29 16.73
CA SER A 251 -6.41 6.51 16.91
C SER A 251 -7.14 7.81 16.56
N THR A 252 -8.21 7.71 15.77
CA THR A 252 -9.01 8.86 15.34
C THR A 252 -10.13 9.16 16.33
N PHE A 253 -10.79 8.15 16.89
CA PHE A 253 -11.97 8.33 17.75
C PHE A 253 -11.68 8.23 19.25
N LEU A 254 -10.64 7.48 19.66
CA LEU A 254 -10.24 7.36 21.05
C LEU A 254 -9.08 8.32 21.38
N SER A 255 -9.13 8.92 22.57
CA SER A 255 -8.09 9.85 23.04
C SER A 255 -6.81 9.15 23.52
N SER A 256 -6.89 7.88 23.91
CA SER A 256 -5.74 7.05 24.29
C SER A 256 -5.91 5.65 23.72
N ASN A 257 -4.84 5.13 23.14
CA ASN A 257 -4.73 3.72 22.78
C ASN A 257 -3.28 3.25 22.98
N PRO A 258 -3.03 1.93 23.16
CA PRO A 258 -1.69 1.44 23.47
C PRO A 258 -0.66 1.67 22.36
N TRP A 259 -1.08 1.74 21.10
CA TRP A 259 -0.19 2.05 19.99
C TRP A 259 0.27 3.51 20.03
N LEU A 260 -0.63 4.43 20.33
CA LEU A 260 -0.35 5.85 20.48
C LEU A 260 0.53 6.10 21.70
N GLU A 261 0.26 5.44 22.83
CA GLU A 261 1.11 5.53 24.03
C GLU A 261 2.53 5.03 23.75
N ARG A 262 2.69 3.94 22.98
CA ARG A 262 4.01 3.47 22.54
C ARG A 262 4.70 4.44 21.59
N THR A 263 3.99 5.08 20.67
CA THR A 263 4.60 6.07 19.77
C THR A 263 4.98 7.36 20.50
N GLU A 264 4.16 7.80 21.46
CA GLU A 264 4.47 8.91 22.38
C GLU A 264 5.77 8.60 23.17
N MET A 265 5.91 7.37 23.69
CA MET A 265 7.11 6.93 24.41
C MET A 265 8.35 6.93 23.52
N LEU A 266 8.24 6.43 22.27
CA LEU A 266 9.36 6.37 21.32
C LEU A 266 9.83 7.76 20.87
N MET A 267 8.92 8.73 20.78
CA MET A 267 9.27 10.09 20.37
C MET A 267 9.64 11.02 21.54
N GLY A 268 9.58 10.52 22.78
CA GLY A 268 9.87 11.32 23.97
C GLY A 268 8.91 12.49 24.17
N THR A 269 7.75 12.47 23.51
CA THR A 269 6.73 13.52 23.64
C THR A 269 5.89 13.24 24.88
N THR A 270 6.20 13.91 25.99
CA THR A 270 5.33 13.90 27.17
C THR A 270 4.10 14.74 26.88
N ARG A 271 2.89 14.19 27.06
CA ARG A 271 1.66 14.97 27.08
C ARG A 271 1.84 16.11 28.09
N THR A 272 1.87 17.36 27.62
CA THR A 272 1.55 18.48 28.49
C THR A 272 0.10 18.27 28.90
N SER A 273 -0.09 17.67 30.07
CA SER A 273 -1.38 17.57 30.71
C SER A 273 -1.84 19.00 31.02
N ALA A 274 -2.46 19.63 30.04
CA ALA A 274 -3.33 20.76 30.32
C ALA A 274 -4.48 20.18 31.13
N ASN A 275 -4.48 20.46 32.44
CA ASN A 275 -5.57 20.20 33.36
C ASN A 275 -6.91 20.53 32.70
N GLY A 276 -7.64 19.49 32.32
CA GLY A 276 -8.91 19.55 31.63
C GLY A 276 -9.13 18.20 31.00
N SER A 277 -10.30 17.58 31.25
CA SER A 277 -10.73 16.36 30.59
C SER A 277 -10.28 16.37 29.12
N ALA A 278 -9.38 15.47 28.73
CA ALA A 278 -8.96 15.32 27.34
C ALA A 278 -10.24 15.31 26.50
N THR A 279 -10.44 16.35 25.71
CA THR A 279 -11.73 16.69 25.11
C THR A 279 -12.09 15.55 24.16
N GLN A 280 -12.92 14.62 24.63
CA GLN A 280 -13.43 13.56 23.78
C GLN A 280 -14.10 14.21 22.57
N LEU A 281 -13.92 13.64 21.37
CA LEU A 281 -14.66 14.09 20.20
C LEU A 281 -16.15 13.95 20.50
N GLN A 282 -16.86 15.08 20.49
CA GLN A 282 -18.30 15.11 20.73
C GLN A 282 -18.96 15.55 19.44
N PHE A 283 -19.82 14.69 18.91
CA PHE A 283 -20.58 14.98 17.71
C PHE A 283 -21.94 15.54 18.10
N GLU A 284 -22.18 16.79 17.70
CA GLU A 284 -23.47 17.45 17.85
C GLU A 284 -24.32 17.24 16.59
N CYS A 285 -25.65 17.34 16.70
CA CYS A 285 -26.51 17.38 15.52
C CYS A 285 -26.85 18.84 15.21
N LEU A 286 -26.67 19.21 13.94
CA LEU A 286 -27.11 20.50 13.44
C LEU A 286 -28.64 20.50 13.30
N ARG A 287 -29.29 21.47 13.93
CA ARG A 287 -30.75 21.67 13.86
C ARG A 287 -31.11 22.12 12.44
N LYS A 288 -31.78 21.27 11.65
CA LYS A 288 -32.18 21.63 10.29
C LYS A 288 -33.52 22.38 10.32
N GLN A 289 -33.56 23.63 9.86
CA GLN A 289 -34.82 24.36 9.69
C GLN A 289 -35.60 23.76 8.50
N VAL A 290 -36.77 23.21 8.77
CA VAL A 290 -37.72 22.83 7.72
C VAL A 290 -38.78 23.93 7.68
N LEU A 291 -38.64 24.85 6.73
CA LEU A 291 -39.68 25.84 6.43
C LEU A 291 -40.86 25.10 5.81
N ALA A 292 -41.95 24.94 6.56
CA ALA A 292 -43.23 24.50 6.00
C ALA A 292 -43.82 25.67 5.19
N PRO A 293 -43.95 25.59 3.86
CA PRO A 293 -44.34 26.73 3.02
C PRO A 293 -45.79 27.21 3.23
N LYS A 294 -46.59 26.51 4.05
CA LYS A 294 -48.00 26.85 4.34
C LYS A 294 -48.27 27.45 5.71
N ILE A 295 -47.27 27.52 6.58
CA ILE A 295 -47.41 28.09 7.93
C ILE A 295 -46.26 29.09 8.12
N ALA A 296 -46.58 30.37 8.27
CA ALA A 296 -45.61 31.46 8.47
C ALA A 296 -44.88 31.42 9.83
N LEU A 297 -44.81 30.25 10.47
CA LEU A 297 -44.11 30.00 11.72
C LEU A 297 -42.98 28.99 11.45
N PRO A 298 -41.72 29.29 11.82
CA PRO A 298 -40.64 28.33 11.71
C PRO A 298 -40.90 27.17 12.68
N ILE A 299 -41.31 26.02 12.17
CA ILE A 299 -41.41 24.78 12.95
C ILE A 299 -40.02 24.15 12.97
N TYR A 300 -39.37 24.21 14.13
CA TYR A 300 -38.15 23.44 14.37
C TYR A 300 -38.56 22.01 14.70
N THR A 301 -38.27 21.04 13.83
CA THR A 301 -38.29 19.65 14.26
C THR A 301 -37.13 19.46 15.24
N VAL A 302 -37.46 19.29 16.52
CA VAL A 302 -36.48 18.88 17.53
C VAL A 302 -36.27 17.38 17.32
N SER A 303 -35.44 17.00 16.37
CA SER A 303 -34.78 15.71 16.49
C SER A 303 -33.85 15.83 17.68
N GLN A 304 -34.28 15.34 18.85
CA GLN A 304 -33.39 15.14 19.99
C GLN A 304 -32.27 14.19 19.55
N CYS A 305 -31.15 14.73 19.07
CA CYS A 305 -29.94 13.93 18.96
C CYS A 305 -29.20 14.01 20.28
N LEU A 306 -29.00 12.85 20.89
CA LEU A 306 -28.03 12.68 21.95
C LEU A 306 -26.64 13.10 21.43
N ARG A 307 -25.89 13.86 22.23
CA ARG A 307 -24.49 14.17 21.97
C ARG A 307 -23.71 12.86 22.01
N THR A 308 -23.19 12.40 20.87
CA THR A 308 -22.48 11.11 20.79
C THR A 308 -21.00 11.32 20.98
N THR A 309 -20.40 10.56 21.89
CA THR A 309 -18.96 10.58 22.14
C THR A 309 -18.22 9.71 21.12
N GLY A 310 -16.96 10.03 20.82
CA GLY A 310 -16.11 9.21 19.93
C GLY A 310 -15.98 7.75 20.39
N GLU A 311 -16.03 7.51 21.70
CA GLU A 311 -16.01 6.15 22.26
C GLU A 311 -17.29 5.36 21.93
N GLU A 312 -18.46 5.99 22.03
CA GLU A 312 -19.72 5.37 21.61
C GLU A 312 -19.73 5.07 20.10
N VAL A 313 -19.23 6.01 19.29
CA VAL A 313 -19.09 5.82 17.84
C VAL A 313 -18.20 4.61 17.54
N TYR A 314 -17.03 4.51 18.19
CA TYR A 314 -16.16 3.35 18.04
C TYR A 314 -16.84 2.05 18.45
N ARG A 315 -17.60 2.03 19.56
CA ARG A 315 -18.35 0.83 19.98
C ARG A 315 -19.39 0.39 18.94
N THR A 316 -20.06 1.34 18.30
CA THR A 316 -21.06 1.08 17.26
C THR A 316 -20.48 0.83 15.87
N SER A 317 -19.16 0.99 15.68
CA SER A 317 -18.52 0.85 14.37
C SER A 317 -18.33 -0.61 13.92
N GLY A 318 -18.56 -1.59 14.80
CA GLY A 318 -18.30 -3.02 14.53
C GLY A 318 -16.81 -3.40 14.54
N PHE A 319 -15.91 -2.43 14.79
CA PHE A 319 -14.49 -2.66 15.10
C PHE A 319 -14.23 -2.81 16.61
N ASN A 320 -15.30 -2.98 17.38
CA ASN A 320 -15.32 -2.86 18.82
C ASN A 320 -14.49 -3.95 19.53
N ILE A 321 -13.35 -3.57 20.09
CA ILE A 321 -12.56 -4.39 21.03
C ILE A 321 -12.90 -4.07 22.50
N SER A 322 -13.74 -3.07 22.79
CA SER A 322 -14.00 -2.60 24.17
C SER A 322 -14.68 -3.61 25.09
N ILE A 323 -15.25 -4.70 24.54
CA ILE A 323 -15.76 -5.84 25.32
C ILE A 323 -14.61 -6.64 25.97
N MET A 324 -13.39 -6.53 25.43
CA MET A 324 -12.21 -7.22 25.92
C MET A 324 -11.58 -6.51 27.11
N THR A 325 -11.20 -7.31 28.12
CA THR A 325 -10.41 -6.87 29.28
C THR A 325 -9.08 -6.21 28.84
N SER A 326 -8.44 -5.43 29.70
CA SER A 326 -7.17 -4.77 29.37
C SER A 326 -6.07 -5.75 28.95
N SER A 327 -6.02 -6.92 29.60
CA SER A 327 -5.12 -8.03 29.25
C SER A 327 -5.41 -8.60 27.85
N GLU A 328 -6.69 -8.84 27.54
CA GLU A 328 -7.11 -9.34 26.23
C GLU A 328 -6.84 -8.33 25.12
N ARG A 329 -6.99 -7.02 25.38
CA ARG A 329 -6.61 -5.95 24.45
C ARG A 329 -5.13 -6.00 24.11
N GLN A 330 -4.26 -6.11 25.10
CA GLN A 330 -2.82 -6.19 24.88
C GLN A 330 -2.42 -7.43 24.07
N MET A 331 -3.07 -8.57 24.35
CA MET A 331 -2.91 -9.80 23.57
C MET A 331 -3.42 -9.64 22.14
N HIS A 332 -4.56 -8.98 21.94
CA HIS A 332 -5.12 -8.68 20.63
C HIS A 332 -4.14 -7.84 19.80
N TYR A 333 -3.56 -6.79 20.36
CA TYR A 333 -2.58 -5.96 19.64
C TYR A 333 -1.32 -6.73 19.26
N SER A 334 -0.80 -7.59 20.15
CA SER A 334 0.32 -8.48 19.84
C SER A 334 -0.04 -9.44 18.70
N ASN A 335 -1.21 -10.05 18.77
CA ASN A 335 -1.70 -10.98 17.75
C ASN A 335 -1.90 -10.28 16.40
N SER A 336 -2.50 -9.08 16.37
CA SER A 336 -2.68 -8.29 15.16
C SER A 336 -1.33 -7.95 14.50
N ALA A 337 -0.32 -7.57 15.28
CA ALA A 337 1.02 -7.31 14.77
C ALA A 337 1.67 -8.59 14.21
N MET A 338 1.52 -9.72 14.89
CA MET A 338 2.01 -11.02 14.42
C MET A 338 1.32 -11.47 13.13
N ILE A 339 0.00 -11.32 13.03
CA ILE A 339 -0.76 -11.62 11.81
C ILE A 339 -0.27 -10.76 10.67
N TRP A 340 -0.05 -9.46 10.92
CA TRP A 340 0.43 -8.53 9.90
C TRP A 340 1.85 -8.88 9.43
N MET A 341 2.76 -9.20 10.34
CA MET A 341 4.11 -9.70 10.00
C MET A 341 4.04 -11.04 9.25
N GLY A 342 3.11 -11.93 9.64
CA GLY A 342 2.85 -13.19 8.96
C GLY A 342 2.42 -12.99 7.51
N TRP A 343 1.55 -12.01 7.25
CA TRP A 343 1.16 -11.63 5.90
C TRP A 343 2.32 -11.07 5.08
N MET A 344 3.16 -10.22 5.66
CA MET A 344 4.37 -9.73 4.99
C MET A 344 5.36 -10.86 4.67
N GLY A 345 5.52 -11.83 5.58
CA GLY A 345 6.31 -13.04 5.32
C GLY A 345 5.71 -13.91 4.22
N ALA A 346 4.40 -14.11 4.24
CA ALA A 346 3.68 -14.90 3.24
C ALA A 346 3.75 -14.27 1.84
N THR A 347 3.58 -12.95 1.72
CA THR A 347 3.74 -12.25 0.43
C THR A 347 5.17 -12.31 -0.07
N PHE A 348 6.17 -12.20 0.82
CA PHE A 348 7.57 -12.39 0.44
C PHE A 348 7.85 -13.80 -0.09
N ILE A 349 7.35 -14.84 0.58
CA ILE A 349 7.50 -16.23 0.11
C ILE A 349 6.77 -16.44 -1.23
N LEU A 350 5.56 -15.88 -1.38
CA LEU A 350 4.81 -15.94 -2.63
C LEU A 350 5.56 -15.26 -3.77
N LEU A 351 6.18 -14.10 -3.51
CA LEU A 351 7.02 -13.40 -4.48
C LEU A 351 8.21 -14.24 -4.93
N LEU A 352 8.89 -14.91 -3.99
CA LEU A 352 9.98 -15.80 -4.33
C LEU A 352 9.51 -16.95 -5.22
N PHE A 353 8.36 -17.54 -4.92
CA PHE A 353 7.77 -18.61 -5.74
C PHE A 353 7.40 -18.11 -7.14
N CYS A 354 6.74 -16.95 -7.24
CA CYS A 354 6.39 -16.35 -8.53
C CYS A 354 7.63 -15.96 -9.35
N ALA A 355 8.66 -15.41 -8.70
CA ALA A 355 9.92 -15.04 -9.35
C ALA A 355 10.75 -16.24 -9.82
N GLN A 356 10.53 -17.44 -9.30
CA GLN A 356 11.14 -18.65 -9.85
C GLN A 356 10.45 -19.15 -11.13
N ARG A 357 9.18 -18.77 -11.33
CA ARG A 357 8.33 -19.26 -12.43
C ARG A 357 8.16 -18.25 -13.57
N ILE A 358 9.10 -17.32 -13.74
CA ILE A 358 9.00 -16.24 -14.73
C ILE A 358 8.81 -16.78 -16.14
N HIS A 359 7.71 -16.37 -16.79
CA HIS A 359 7.44 -16.68 -18.17
C HIS A 359 8.29 -15.85 -19.15
N LYS A 360 8.66 -16.45 -20.28
CA LYS A 360 9.36 -15.78 -21.39
C LYS A 360 8.61 -14.50 -21.81
N PRO A 361 9.28 -13.34 -21.96
CA PRO A 361 8.64 -12.17 -22.55
C PRO A 361 8.22 -12.46 -24.00
N PRO A 362 7.12 -11.86 -24.50
CA PRO A 362 6.73 -11.97 -25.91
C PRO A 362 7.84 -11.42 -26.82
N PRO A 363 8.00 -11.99 -28.04
CA PRO A 363 9.09 -11.63 -28.96
C PRO A 363 9.00 -10.18 -29.47
N ASP A 364 7.82 -9.55 -29.42
CA ASP A 364 7.59 -8.22 -30.00
C ASP A 364 8.26 -7.06 -29.23
N LEU A 365 8.86 -7.34 -28.08
CA LEU A 365 9.65 -6.40 -27.28
C LEU A 365 11.17 -6.57 -27.47
N LEU A 366 11.62 -7.39 -28.43
CA LEU A 366 13.05 -7.58 -28.71
C LEU A 366 13.70 -6.42 -29.48
N TYR A 367 12.89 -5.48 -30.01
CA TYR A 367 13.35 -4.35 -30.84
C TYR A 367 13.09 -2.99 -30.18
N PHE A 368 13.41 -2.81 -28.90
CA PHE A 368 13.60 -1.49 -28.31
C PHE A 368 14.66 -1.55 -27.21
#